data_AF-A0A091CU23-F1
#
_entry.id   AF-A0A091CU23-F1
#
_cell.length_a   1.000
_cell.length_b   1.000
_cell.length_c   1.000
_cell.angle_alpha   90.00
_cell.angle_beta   90.00
_cell.angle_gamma   90.00
#
_symmetry.space_group_name_H-M   'P 1'
#
loop_
_entity.id
_entity.type
_entity.pdbx_description
1 polymer ?
#
loop_
_entity_poly.entity_id
_entity_poly.type
_entity_poly.pdbx_seq_one_letter_code
_entity_poly.pdbx_strand_id
1 'polypeptide(L)'
;MGMRPAQLSLLLLWVSAAGAEVLVQPDFDCKKFSGLWYVVFMVSDCKVFLENKDHLLMSTRDVNATTKGDLNVHIELPWENGCNQMDVQYLKVGSEGHFRVPALGYLDVRVADSDYSSFAVVYIYKELQGALSTMVQLFSRTQGATLRALSAFQDFYPTVDLFKDFQIECLNEHL
;
A
#
# COMPACT_ATOMS: atom_id res chain seq x y z
N MET A 1 -39.66 -31.42 46.22
CA MET A 1 -39.23 -30.71 44.99
C MET A 1 -38.09 -29.78 45.34
N GLY A 2 -36.93 -29.90 44.66
CA GLY A 2 -35.85 -28.91 44.75
C GLY A 2 -35.79 -28.10 43.46
N MET A 3 -35.92 -26.78 43.55
CA MET A 3 -35.74 -25.87 42.41
C MET A 3 -34.26 -25.47 42.31
N ARG A 4 -33.63 -25.73 41.17
CA ARG A 4 -32.23 -25.32 40.91
C ARG A 4 -32.20 -23.81 40.60
N PRO A 5 -31.23 -23.05 41.12
CA PRO A 5 -31.03 -21.66 40.69
C PRO A 5 -30.47 -21.65 39.26
N ALA A 6 -31.06 -20.84 38.39
CA ALA A 6 -30.54 -20.61 37.05
C ALA A 6 -29.32 -19.68 37.12
N GLN A 7 -28.14 -20.16 36.75
CA GLN A 7 -27.00 -19.27 36.51
C GLN A 7 -27.11 -18.65 35.13
N LEU A 8 -27.27 -17.32 35.07
CA LEU A 8 -27.02 -16.56 33.85
C LEU A 8 -25.52 -16.27 33.74
N SER A 9 -24.83 -17.07 32.93
CA SER A 9 -23.45 -16.79 32.51
C SER A 9 -23.45 -15.68 31.46
N LEU A 10 -23.16 -14.44 31.86
CA LEU A 10 -23.05 -13.32 30.93
C LEU A 10 -21.70 -13.34 30.20
N LEU A 11 -21.65 -14.02 29.04
CA LEU A 11 -20.47 -14.04 28.17
C LEU A 11 -20.42 -12.78 27.29
N LEU A 12 -19.68 -11.76 27.75
CA LEU A 12 -19.24 -10.64 26.92
C LEU A 12 -18.08 -11.11 26.02
N LEU A 13 -18.43 -11.76 24.89
CA LEU A 13 -17.50 -12.00 23.80
C LEU A 13 -17.24 -10.69 23.06
N TRP A 14 -16.24 -9.94 23.53
CA TRP A 14 -15.67 -8.84 22.76
C TRP A 14 -14.84 -9.43 21.62
N VAL A 15 -15.51 -9.78 20.52
CA VAL A 15 -14.83 -10.11 19.27
C VAL A 15 -14.29 -8.81 18.71
N SER A 16 -13.07 -8.46 19.10
CA SER A 16 -12.25 -7.54 18.33
C SER A 16 -12.00 -8.21 16.98
N ALA A 17 -12.62 -7.69 15.93
CA ALA A 17 -12.21 -7.98 14.56
C ALA A 17 -10.85 -7.30 14.33
N ALA A 18 -9.80 -7.90 14.90
CA ALA A 18 -8.42 -7.53 14.65
C ALA A 18 -8.07 -8.00 13.24
N GLY A 19 -8.39 -7.18 12.25
CA GLY A 19 -7.65 -7.22 10.98
C GLY A 19 -6.15 -7.09 11.29
N ALA A 20 -5.31 -7.76 10.52
CA ALA A 20 -3.88 -7.78 10.78
C ALA A 20 -3.33 -6.33 10.83
N GLU A 21 -2.70 -5.96 11.94
CA GLU A 21 -2.06 -4.65 12.05
C GLU A 21 -0.88 -4.63 11.10
N VAL A 22 -1.00 -3.84 10.02
CA VAL A 22 0.04 -3.76 9.00
C VAL A 22 1.26 -3.07 9.59
N LEU A 23 2.31 -3.83 9.88
CA LEU A 23 3.53 -3.27 10.44
C LEU A 23 4.29 -2.45 9.39
N VAL A 24 4.96 -1.40 9.87
CA VAL A 24 5.99 -0.68 9.11
C VAL A 24 7.30 -1.43 9.27
N GLN A 25 8.16 -1.36 8.26
CA GLN A 25 9.54 -1.82 8.33
C GLN A 25 10.24 -1.30 9.61
N PRO A 26 10.89 -2.18 10.40
CA PRO A 26 11.69 -1.77 11.55
C PRO A 26 12.80 -0.78 11.18
N ASP A 27 12.96 0.26 11.99
CA ASP A 27 13.96 1.31 11.83
C ASP A 27 13.98 1.95 10.42
N PHE A 28 12.79 2.17 9.85
CA PHE A 28 12.64 2.78 8.53
C PHE A 28 13.38 4.13 8.42
N ASP A 29 14.23 4.26 7.40
CA ASP A 29 15.05 5.44 7.14
C ASP A 29 14.59 6.12 5.83
N CYS A 30 13.88 7.25 5.97
CA CYS A 30 13.36 8.00 4.83
C CYS A 30 14.46 8.47 3.85
N LYS A 31 15.69 8.73 4.33
CA LYS A 31 16.79 9.19 3.48
C LYS A 31 17.35 8.06 2.63
N LYS A 32 17.47 6.85 3.19
CA LYS A 32 17.83 5.65 2.40
C LYS A 32 16.75 5.27 1.39
N PHE A 33 15.49 5.54 1.71
CA PHE A 33 14.35 5.32 0.82
C PHE A 33 14.26 6.33 -0.33
N SER A 34 14.97 7.47 -0.26
CA SER A 34 14.96 8.49 -1.31
C SER A 34 15.56 8.03 -2.65
N GLY A 35 15.36 8.80 -3.71
CA GLY A 35 15.72 8.52 -5.09
C GLY A 35 14.65 7.76 -5.87
N LEU A 36 14.98 7.39 -7.11
CA LEU A 36 14.06 6.76 -8.06
C LEU A 36 13.65 5.34 -7.66
N TRP A 37 12.37 5.04 -7.85
CA TRP A 37 11.75 3.72 -7.79
C TRP A 37 10.85 3.49 -9.01
N TYR A 38 10.68 2.23 -9.40
CA TYR A 38 9.74 1.75 -10.40
C TYR A 38 8.67 0.88 -9.75
N VAL A 39 7.39 1.13 -10.01
CA VAL A 39 6.28 0.26 -9.58
C VAL A 39 6.18 -0.92 -10.53
N VAL A 40 6.75 -2.07 -10.13
CA VAL A 40 6.92 -3.23 -11.01
C VAL A 40 5.82 -4.28 -10.87
N PHE A 41 5.17 -4.37 -9.71
CA PHE A 41 3.99 -5.22 -9.49
C PHE A 41 2.97 -4.52 -8.58
N MET A 42 1.70 -4.92 -8.71
CA MET A 42 0.58 -4.39 -7.93
C MET A 42 -0.52 -5.45 -7.78
N VAL A 43 -1.16 -5.51 -6.61
CA VAL A 43 -2.41 -6.24 -6.36
C VAL A 43 -3.37 -5.34 -5.58
N SER A 44 -4.69 -5.48 -5.78
CA SER A 44 -5.72 -4.67 -5.11
C SER A 44 -7.09 -5.35 -5.16
N ASP A 45 -7.97 -5.06 -4.20
CA ASP A 45 -9.32 -5.61 -4.04
C ASP A 45 -10.46 -4.73 -4.64
N CYS A 46 -10.11 -3.55 -5.16
CA CYS A 46 -11.06 -2.64 -5.80
C CYS A 46 -11.58 -3.24 -7.12
N LYS A 47 -12.72 -2.78 -7.68
CA LYS A 47 -13.49 -3.53 -8.72
C LYS A 47 -13.75 -2.85 -10.08
N VAL A 48 -12.93 -1.86 -10.43
CA VAL A 48 -13.26 -0.74 -11.36
C VAL A 48 -12.13 -0.43 -12.37
N PHE A 49 -11.15 -1.31 -12.61
CA PHE A 49 -9.91 -0.94 -13.35
C PHE A 49 -9.79 -1.37 -14.79
N LEU A 50 -10.54 -2.41 -15.19
CA LEU A 50 -10.06 -3.55 -15.99
C LEU A 50 -9.35 -3.23 -17.33
N GLU A 51 -9.41 -1.98 -17.76
CA GLU A 51 -8.97 -1.46 -19.04
C GLU A 51 -7.55 -0.83 -19.02
N ASN A 52 -6.98 -0.43 -17.86
CA ASN A 52 -5.77 0.43 -17.81
C ASN A 52 -4.55 -0.08 -17.00
N LYS A 53 -4.41 -1.39 -16.76
CA LYS A 53 -3.31 -1.94 -15.92
C LYS A 53 -1.90 -1.59 -16.44
N ASP A 54 -1.64 -1.81 -17.72
CA ASP A 54 -0.28 -1.84 -18.28
C ASP A 54 0.39 -0.44 -18.28
N HIS A 55 -0.42 0.62 -18.15
CA HIS A 55 -0.02 2.01 -17.98
C HIS A 55 0.43 2.37 -16.56
N LEU A 56 0.03 1.60 -15.54
CA LEU A 56 0.32 1.89 -14.13
C LEU A 56 1.41 0.99 -13.55
N LEU A 57 1.57 -0.21 -14.10
CA LEU A 57 2.85 -0.93 -14.06
C LEU A 57 3.91 -0.11 -14.80
N MET A 58 5.15 -0.16 -14.31
CA MET A 58 6.29 0.66 -14.78
C MET A 58 6.20 2.17 -14.51
N SER A 59 5.18 2.65 -13.78
CA SER A 59 5.19 4.04 -13.29
C SER A 59 6.37 4.30 -12.34
N THR A 60 6.93 5.51 -12.37
CA THR A 60 8.08 5.88 -11.55
C THR A 60 7.65 6.66 -10.31
N ARG A 61 8.52 6.66 -9.29
CA ARG A 61 8.44 7.52 -8.09
C ARG A 61 9.85 8.06 -7.84
N ASP A 62 10.10 9.34 -8.08
CA ASP A 62 11.31 9.99 -7.59
C ASP A 62 11.03 10.58 -6.21
N VAL A 63 11.65 10.01 -5.18
CA VAL A 63 11.31 10.24 -3.78
C VAL A 63 12.37 11.12 -3.12
N ASN A 64 11.97 12.21 -2.48
CA ASN A 64 12.86 13.08 -1.72
C ASN A 64 12.36 13.25 -0.28
N ALA A 65 13.13 12.73 0.68
CA ALA A 65 12.82 12.87 2.10
C ALA A 65 13.03 14.29 2.63
N THR A 66 12.03 14.78 3.36
CA THR A 66 12.08 16.08 4.04
C THR A 66 12.75 15.98 5.41
N THR A 67 13.15 17.11 5.98
CA THR A 67 13.69 17.19 7.36
C THR A 67 12.65 16.85 8.44
N LYS A 68 11.37 16.73 8.10
CA LYS A 68 10.28 16.36 9.01
C LYS A 68 9.96 14.86 8.97
N GLY A 69 10.54 14.11 8.02
CA GLY A 69 10.23 12.71 7.76
C GLY A 69 9.02 12.49 6.85
N ASP A 70 8.43 13.57 6.28
CA ASP A 70 7.52 13.47 5.13
C ASP A 70 8.34 13.20 3.85
N LEU A 71 7.71 12.68 2.78
CA LEU A 71 8.35 12.55 1.46
C LEU A 71 7.66 13.45 0.43
N ASN A 72 8.44 14.18 -0.36
CA ASN A 72 7.97 14.76 -1.61
C ASN A 72 8.22 13.72 -2.71
N VAL A 73 7.23 13.43 -3.55
CA VAL A 73 7.31 12.36 -4.55
C VAL A 73 6.83 12.88 -5.90
N HIS A 74 7.74 12.91 -6.87
CA HIS A 74 7.39 13.09 -8.27
C HIS A 74 6.97 11.75 -8.85
N ILE A 75 5.82 11.71 -9.53
CA ILE A 75 5.23 10.50 -10.11
C ILE A 75 5.16 10.69 -11.61
N GLU A 76 5.70 9.73 -12.37
CA GLU A 76 5.48 9.64 -13.81
C GLU A 76 4.68 8.38 -14.15
N LEU A 77 3.60 8.55 -14.91
CA LEU A 77 2.71 7.49 -15.38
C LEU A 77 2.79 7.42 -16.93
N PRO A 78 3.22 6.30 -17.53
CA PRO A 78 3.09 6.12 -18.97
C PRO A 78 1.61 6.08 -19.36
N TRP A 79 1.22 6.82 -20.40
CA TRP A 79 -0.15 6.93 -20.91
C TRP A 79 -0.18 6.74 -22.44
N GLU A 80 -1.34 6.45 -23.03
CA GLU A 80 -1.46 6.23 -24.49
C GLU A 80 -0.89 7.37 -25.34
N ASN A 81 -1.03 8.62 -24.87
CA ASN A 81 -0.64 9.84 -25.60
C ASN A 81 0.63 10.53 -25.06
N GLY A 82 1.36 9.93 -24.11
CA GLY A 82 2.55 10.54 -23.52
C GLY A 82 2.86 10.07 -22.10
N CYS A 83 3.56 10.89 -21.33
CA CYS A 83 3.84 10.63 -19.92
C CYS A 83 3.08 11.65 -19.06
N ASN A 84 2.17 11.18 -18.21
CA ASN A 84 1.45 12.02 -17.25
C ASN A 84 2.30 12.16 -15.99
N GLN A 85 2.52 13.39 -15.53
CA GLN A 85 3.36 13.70 -14.37
C GLN A 85 2.54 14.36 -13.26
N MET A 86 2.85 14.06 -12.00
CA MET A 86 2.25 14.73 -10.84
C MET A 86 3.21 14.76 -9.65
N ASP A 87 3.22 15.86 -8.90
CA ASP A 87 3.92 15.99 -7.62
C ASP A 87 2.95 15.78 -6.46
N VAL A 88 3.29 14.85 -5.57
CA VAL A 88 2.48 14.55 -4.37
C VAL A 88 3.34 14.54 -3.10
N GLN A 89 2.70 14.70 -1.94
CA GLN A 89 3.38 14.63 -0.65
C GLN A 89 2.83 13.46 0.19
N TYR A 90 3.74 12.60 0.62
CA TYR A 90 3.50 11.54 1.58
C TYR A 90 3.72 12.13 2.96
N LEU A 91 2.62 12.47 3.62
CA LEU A 91 2.59 13.14 4.92
C LEU A 91 2.71 12.10 6.03
N LYS A 92 3.73 12.22 6.88
CA LYS A 92 4.04 11.26 7.93
C LYS A 92 2.93 11.15 8.98
N VAL A 93 2.60 9.93 9.39
CA VAL A 93 1.58 9.63 10.40
C VAL A 93 2.23 8.90 11.58
N GLY A 94 2.65 9.67 12.60
CA GLY A 94 3.33 9.12 13.78
C GLY A 94 4.79 8.77 13.51
N SER A 95 5.06 7.55 13.06
CA SER A 95 6.41 7.03 12.77
C SER A 95 6.85 7.31 11.33
N GLU A 96 8.15 7.27 11.05
CA GLU A 96 8.61 7.20 9.66
C GLU A 96 8.15 5.88 9.02
N GLY A 97 8.00 5.87 7.69
CA GLY A 97 7.51 4.69 6.95
C GLY A 97 5.98 4.53 6.96
N HIS A 98 5.24 5.31 7.76
CA HIS A 98 3.78 5.40 7.78
C HIS A 98 3.33 6.79 7.33
N PHE A 99 2.46 6.85 6.33
CA PHE A 99 2.08 8.08 5.66
C PHE A 99 0.59 8.11 5.26
N ARG A 100 0.13 9.28 4.82
CA ARG A 100 -1.09 9.47 4.03
C ARG A 100 -0.78 10.33 2.81
N VAL A 101 -1.50 10.14 1.70
CA VAL A 101 -1.31 10.92 0.44
C VAL A 101 -2.66 11.49 -0.01
N PRO A 102 -3.08 12.66 0.52
CA PRO A 102 -4.41 13.21 0.27
C PRO A 102 -4.71 13.44 -1.22
N ALA A 103 -3.70 13.84 -2.00
CA ALA A 103 -3.83 14.08 -3.44
C ALA A 103 -4.21 12.83 -4.25
N LEU A 104 -4.02 11.63 -3.69
CA LEU A 104 -4.34 10.35 -4.33
C LEU A 104 -5.46 9.57 -3.61
N GLY A 105 -6.08 10.17 -2.60
CA GLY A 105 -7.05 9.49 -1.73
C GLY A 105 -6.44 8.37 -0.86
N TYR A 106 -5.12 8.31 -0.70
CA TYR A 106 -4.47 7.28 0.12
C TYR A 106 -4.56 7.68 1.60
N LEU A 107 -5.31 6.89 2.37
CA LEU A 107 -5.66 7.15 3.76
C LEU A 107 -4.58 6.64 4.72
N ASP A 108 -4.02 5.46 4.42
CA ASP A 108 -2.92 4.82 5.16
C ASP A 108 -1.94 4.23 4.13
N VAL A 109 -0.66 4.55 4.24
CA VAL A 109 0.42 4.04 3.40
C VAL A 109 1.54 3.58 4.30
N ARG A 110 1.97 2.32 4.18
CA ARG A 110 3.04 1.74 4.99
C ARG A 110 4.08 1.08 4.11
N VAL A 111 5.34 1.45 4.28
CA VAL A 111 6.46 0.66 3.75
C VAL A 111 6.64 -0.53 4.70
N ALA A 112 6.17 -1.69 4.28
CA ALA A 112 6.13 -2.89 5.12
C ALA A 112 7.48 -3.63 5.15
N ASP A 113 8.19 -3.65 4.01
CA ASP A 113 9.52 -4.22 3.88
C ASP A 113 10.32 -3.46 2.79
N SER A 114 11.63 -3.34 2.95
CA SER A 114 12.55 -2.79 1.96
C SER A 114 14.01 -3.08 2.33
N ASP A 115 14.83 -3.43 1.34
CA ASP A 115 16.29 -3.40 1.49
C ASP A 115 16.92 -2.07 1.04
N TYR A 116 16.08 -1.04 0.80
CA TYR A 116 16.37 0.31 0.28
C TYR A 116 17.05 0.39 -1.10
N SER A 117 17.67 -0.71 -1.54
CA SER A 117 18.71 -0.76 -2.58
C SER A 117 18.32 -1.65 -3.76
N SER A 118 17.33 -2.53 -3.60
CA SER A 118 16.74 -3.30 -4.68
C SER A 118 15.21 -3.26 -4.70
N PHE A 119 14.51 -3.31 -3.56
CA PHE A 119 13.04 -3.34 -3.52
C PHE A 119 12.40 -2.63 -2.32
N ALA A 120 11.09 -2.37 -2.43
CA ALA A 120 10.22 -2.11 -1.28
C ALA A 120 8.80 -2.64 -1.51
N VAL A 121 8.18 -3.21 -0.48
CA VAL A 121 6.76 -3.60 -0.45
C VAL A 121 5.99 -2.49 0.25
N VAL A 122 5.04 -1.89 -0.46
CA VAL A 122 4.25 -0.74 0.02
C VAL A 122 2.78 -1.14 0.10
N TYR A 123 2.24 -1.16 1.32
CA TYR A 123 0.82 -1.26 1.59
C TYR A 123 0.14 0.11 1.43
N ILE A 124 -1.05 0.13 0.84
CA ILE A 124 -1.86 1.32 0.62
C ILE A 124 -3.33 0.96 0.90
N TYR A 125 -3.93 1.65 1.87
CA TYR A 125 -5.38 1.75 2.03
C TYR A 125 -5.86 3.07 1.44
N LYS A 126 -6.84 3.03 0.53
CA LYS A 126 -7.30 4.21 -0.22
C LYS A 126 -8.81 4.30 -0.30
N GLU A 127 -9.29 5.53 -0.45
CA GLU A 127 -10.65 5.83 -0.88
C GLU A 127 -10.61 6.36 -2.32
N LEU A 128 -11.48 5.84 -3.18
CA LEU A 128 -11.71 6.36 -4.53
C LEU A 128 -13.22 6.43 -4.78
N GLN A 129 -13.74 7.62 -5.05
CA GLN A 129 -15.17 7.86 -5.31
C GLN A 129 -16.12 7.28 -4.21
N GLY A 130 -15.71 7.35 -2.94
CA GLY A 130 -16.46 6.77 -1.81
C GLY A 130 -16.33 5.25 -1.63
N ALA A 131 -15.59 4.56 -2.50
CA ALA A 131 -15.24 3.15 -2.35
C ALA A 131 -13.87 3.01 -1.67
N LEU A 132 -13.83 2.26 -0.57
CA LEU A 132 -12.59 1.91 0.14
C LEU A 132 -11.96 0.66 -0.47
N SER A 133 -10.64 0.62 -0.54
CA SER A 133 -9.89 -0.50 -1.10
C SER A 133 -8.47 -0.61 -0.54
N THR A 134 -7.97 -1.84 -0.55
CA THR A 134 -6.60 -2.22 -0.20
C THR A 134 -5.79 -2.45 -1.47
N MET A 135 -4.53 -2.04 -1.43
CA MET A 135 -3.57 -2.23 -2.52
C MET A 135 -2.18 -2.51 -1.93
N VAL A 136 -1.43 -3.39 -2.59
CA VAL A 136 0.00 -3.59 -2.33
C VAL A 136 0.76 -3.35 -3.62
N GLN A 137 1.82 -2.54 -3.53
CA GLN A 137 2.73 -2.23 -4.64
C GLN A 137 4.13 -2.78 -4.34
N LEU A 138 4.78 -3.37 -5.34
CA LEU A 138 6.21 -3.69 -5.29
C LEU A 138 6.99 -2.61 -6.03
N PHE A 139 7.80 -1.87 -5.29
CA PHE A 139 8.78 -0.95 -5.85
C PHE A 139 10.09 -1.69 -6.10
N SER A 140 10.78 -1.33 -7.18
CA SER A 140 12.13 -1.80 -7.50
C SER A 140 13.03 -0.62 -7.87
N ARG A 141 14.34 -0.73 -7.60
CA ARG A 141 15.33 0.25 -8.10
C ARG A 141 15.63 0.10 -9.59
N THR A 142 15.06 -0.91 -10.24
CA THR A 142 15.14 -1.14 -11.70
C THR A 142 13.77 -1.47 -12.28
N GLN A 143 13.64 -1.49 -13.61
CA GLN A 143 12.38 -1.83 -14.29
C GLN A 143 11.90 -3.28 -14.08
N GLY A 144 12.68 -4.15 -13.43
CA GLY A 144 12.30 -5.52 -13.09
C GLY A 144 12.42 -5.80 -11.58
N ALA A 145 11.73 -6.84 -11.10
CA ALA A 145 11.86 -7.32 -9.73
C ALA A 145 12.94 -8.41 -9.59
N THR A 146 13.69 -8.39 -8.49
CA THR A 146 14.56 -9.53 -8.12
C THR A 146 13.73 -10.69 -7.57
N LEU A 147 14.27 -11.91 -7.54
CA LEU A 147 13.58 -13.06 -6.92
C LEU A 147 13.26 -12.82 -5.44
N ARG A 148 14.11 -12.08 -4.71
CA ARG A 148 13.86 -11.68 -3.32
C ARG A 148 12.67 -10.72 -3.24
N ALA A 149 12.65 -9.70 -4.08
CA ALA A 149 11.57 -8.71 -4.16
C ALA A 149 10.21 -9.38 -4.46
N LEU A 150 10.21 -10.35 -5.38
CA LEU A 150 9.03 -11.14 -5.71
C LEU A 150 8.55 -12.00 -4.55
N SER A 151 9.46 -12.66 -3.81
CA SER A 151 9.09 -13.43 -2.61
C SER A 151 8.46 -12.51 -1.57
N ALA A 152 9.17 -11.43 -1.17
CA ALA A 152 8.67 -10.50 -0.15
C ALA A 152 7.28 -9.95 -0.47
N PHE A 153 7.02 -9.61 -1.74
CA PHE A 153 5.69 -9.21 -2.20
C PHE A 153 4.66 -10.34 -2.11
N GLN A 154 5.00 -11.55 -2.58
CA GLN A 154 4.12 -12.72 -2.58
C GLN A 154 3.81 -13.27 -1.17
N ASP A 155 4.75 -13.12 -0.25
CA ASP A 155 4.62 -13.51 1.15
C ASP A 155 3.80 -12.45 1.93
N PHE A 156 3.88 -11.17 1.54
CA PHE A 156 3.20 -10.07 2.22
C PHE A 156 1.73 -9.90 1.85
N TYR A 157 1.36 -9.81 0.55
CA TYR A 157 -0.02 -9.44 0.20
C TYR A 157 -1.13 -10.37 0.76
N PRO A 158 -0.90 -11.69 0.98
CA PRO A 158 -1.88 -12.55 1.65
C PRO A 158 -2.14 -12.21 3.12
N THR A 159 -1.24 -11.48 3.78
CA THR A 159 -1.40 -11.06 5.19
C THR A 159 -2.39 -9.91 5.35
N VAL A 160 -2.74 -9.23 4.26
CA VAL A 160 -3.72 -8.14 4.20
C VAL A 160 -4.97 -8.54 3.42
N ASP A 161 -5.33 -9.82 3.51
CA ASP A 161 -6.50 -10.45 2.88
C ASP A 161 -6.58 -10.31 1.34
N LEU A 162 -5.46 -10.02 0.67
CA LEU A 162 -5.38 -10.08 -0.79
C LEU A 162 -5.00 -11.49 -1.26
N PHE A 163 -5.77 -12.07 -2.19
CA PHE A 163 -5.50 -13.39 -2.76
C PHE A 163 -4.98 -13.30 -4.19
N LYS A 164 -4.38 -14.39 -4.72
CA LYS A 164 -3.88 -14.43 -6.11
C LYS A 164 -4.96 -14.17 -7.16
N ASP A 165 -6.22 -14.41 -6.81
CA ASP A 165 -7.37 -14.17 -7.66
C ASP A 165 -7.75 -12.68 -7.75
N PHE A 166 -7.25 -11.83 -6.83
CA PHE A 166 -7.26 -10.36 -6.96
C PHE A 166 -6.08 -9.87 -7.79
N GLN A 167 -5.75 -10.61 -8.85
CA GLN A 167 -4.96 -10.05 -9.93
C GLN A 167 -5.79 -8.94 -10.60
N ILE A 168 -5.42 -7.72 -10.23
CA ILE A 168 -5.56 -6.48 -11.01
C ILE A 168 -6.94 -5.84 -10.88
N GLU A 169 -7.09 -4.80 -10.02
CA GLU A 169 -8.03 -3.70 -10.27
C GLU A 169 -7.80 -2.40 -9.39
N CYS A 170 -7.29 -1.24 -9.90
CA CYS A 170 -7.99 0.10 -9.97
C CYS A 170 -7.15 1.41 -10.03
N LEU A 171 -7.27 2.17 -11.13
CA LEU A 171 -7.64 3.60 -11.21
C LEU A 171 -7.92 4.12 -12.65
N ASN A 172 -9.02 4.85 -12.80
CA ASN A 172 -9.28 5.96 -13.75
C ASN A 172 -10.61 6.65 -13.32
N GLU A 173 -11.02 7.86 -13.74
CA GLU A 173 -10.39 8.97 -14.48
C GLU A 173 -10.45 10.28 -13.63
N HIS A 174 -10.20 11.43 -14.27
CA HIS A 174 -10.63 12.80 -13.89
C HIS A 174 -9.77 13.56 -12.88
N LEU A 175 -8.64 14.04 -13.39
CA LEU A 175 -8.39 15.49 -13.44
C LEU A 175 -9.09 16.11 -14.66
#